data_AF-A0A6B3NFX6-F1
#
_entry.id   AF-A0A6B3NFX6-F1
#
_cell.length_a   1.000
_cell.length_b   1.000
_cell.length_c   1.000
_cell.angle_alpha   90.00
_cell.angle_beta   90.00
_cell.angle_gamma   90.00
#
_symmetry.space_group_name_H-M   'P 1'
#
loop_
_entity.id
_entity.type
_entity.pdbx_description
1 polymer ?
#
loop_
_entity_poly.entity_id
_entity_poly.type
_entity_poly.pdbx_seq_one_letter_code
_entity_poly.pdbx_strand_id
1 'polypeptide(L)'
;MSPMIATEQIDRIIWNQHHDPFEVLGPHQLEQNGKTSWVVRAYLPNAEAAWVVCPEERVEYPMQSVHHPHFFEATIESLELANYQLRIKEGEHEKVIYDPYAFRSPLLTDFDLHLFAEGNHHRIYEKL
;
A
#
# COMPACT_ATOMS: atom_id res chain seq x y z
N MET A 1 -10.52 3.30 14.52
CA MET A 1 -11.08 4.18 13.47
C MET A 1 -9.91 4.60 12.59
N SER A 2 -9.71 3.97 11.43
CA SER A 2 -8.62 4.35 10.50
C SER A 2 -8.64 5.87 10.28
N PRO A 3 -7.50 6.57 10.30
CA PRO A 3 -7.49 8.01 10.07
C PRO A 3 -8.08 8.24 8.70
N MET A 4 -9.30 8.77 8.68
CA MET A 4 -9.94 9.24 7.45
C MET A 4 -8.98 10.24 6.82
N ILE A 5 -8.38 9.86 5.70
CA ILE A 5 -7.73 10.84 4.84
C ILE A 5 -8.79 11.86 4.45
N ALA A 6 -8.45 13.14 4.57
CA ALA A 6 -9.35 14.21 4.15
C ALA A 6 -9.65 14.07 2.65
N THR A 7 -10.93 14.20 2.26
CA THR A 7 -11.37 14.12 0.86
C THR A 7 -10.53 15.00 -0.07
N GLU A 8 -10.11 16.18 0.41
CA GLU A 8 -9.26 17.10 -0.35
C GLU A 8 -7.90 16.49 -0.77
N GLN A 9 -7.29 15.63 0.06
CA GLN A 9 -6.04 14.97 -0.30
C GLN A 9 -6.25 13.93 -1.39
N ILE A 10 -7.39 13.23 -1.37
CA ILE A 10 -7.77 12.26 -2.41
C ILE A 10 -8.01 12.99 -3.73
N ASP A 11 -8.73 14.11 -3.70
CA ASP A 11 -8.96 14.94 -4.89
C ASP A 11 -7.63 15.45 -5.48
N ARG A 12 -6.69 15.89 -4.62
CA ARG A 12 -5.35 16.29 -5.07
C ARG A 12 -4.60 15.15 -5.74
N ILE A 13 -4.75 13.91 -5.31
CA ILE A 13 -4.16 12.75 -6.01
C ILE A 13 -4.84 12.53 -7.37
N ILE A 14 -6.17 12.52 -7.41
CA ILE A 14 -6.94 12.26 -8.64
C ILE A 14 -6.64 13.30 -9.72
N TRP A 15 -6.55 14.57 -9.33
CA TRP A 15 -6.28 15.68 -10.25
C TRP A 15 -4.80 15.95 -10.47
N ASN A 16 -3.90 15.11 -9.94
CA ASN A 16 -2.45 15.28 -10.03
C ASN A 16 -1.96 16.64 -9.50
N GLN A 17 -2.55 17.11 -8.40
CA GLN A 17 -2.22 18.35 -7.69
C GLN A 17 -1.49 18.08 -6.37
N HIS A 18 -1.32 16.82 -5.96
CA HIS A 18 -0.57 16.47 -4.77
C HIS A 18 0.94 16.56 -5.04
N HIS A 19 1.65 17.29 -4.20
CA HIS A 19 3.09 17.55 -4.34
C HIS A 19 3.98 16.32 -4.08
N ASP A 20 3.56 15.43 -3.17
CA ASP A 20 4.22 14.15 -2.90
C ASP A 20 3.19 13.02 -2.75
N PRO A 21 2.90 12.22 -3.79
CA PRO A 21 1.94 11.13 -3.70
C PRO A 21 2.29 10.06 -2.65
N PHE A 22 3.57 9.90 -2.26
CA PHE A 22 3.99 8.93 -1.24
C PHE A 22 3.52 9.29 0.18
N GLU A 23 3.02 10.50 0.41
CA GLU A 23 2.37 10.87 1.69
C GLU A 23 0.96 10.27 1.83
N VAL A 24 0.38 9.83 0.71
CA VAL A 24 -1.00 9.36 0.65
C VAL A 24 -1.04 7.90 0.19
N LEU A 25 -0.33 7.57 -0.89
CA LEU A 25 -0.31 6.27 -1.56
C LEU A 25 0.79 5.37 -1.01
N GLY A 26 0.58 4.06 -1.12
CA GLY A 26 1.48 3.04 -0.58
C GLY A 26 1.15 2.66 0.86
N PRO A 27 2.07 1.95 1.53
CA PRO A 27 1.85 1.40 2.86
C PRO A 27 2.14 2.46 3.94
N HIS A 28 1.20 2.64 4.86
CA HIS A 28 1.31 3.58 5.97
C HIS A 28 1.05 2.87 7.29
N GLN A 29 1.98 2.96 8.23
CA GLN A 29 1.81 2.40 9.56
C GLN A 29 0.84 3.26 10.39
N LEU A 30 -0.05 2.60 11.13
CA LEU A 30 -0.96 3.19 12.09
C LEU A 30 -0.77 2.54 13.45
N GLU A 31 -0.69 3.37 14.48
CA GLU A 31 -0.72 2.90 15.85
C GLU A 31 -2.03 3.37 16.51
N GLN A 32 -2.86 2.44 16.94
CA GLN A 32 -4.07 2.73 17.72
C GLN A 32 -4.14 1.83 18.94
N ASN A 33 -4.28 2.43 20.13
CA ASN A 33 -4.47 1.72 21.40
C ASN A 33 -3.42 0.63 21.66
N GLY A 34 -2.16 0.89 21.28
CA GLY A 34 -1.04 -0.06 21.44
C GLY A 34 -1.06 -1.23 20.45
N LYS A 35 -1.92 -1.21 19.43
CA LYS A 35 -1.88 -2.13 18.30
C LYS A 35 -1.36 -1.42 17.06
N THR A 36 -0.40 -2.05 16.40
CA THR A 36 0.12 -1.65 15.09
C THR A 36 -0.75 -2.27 14.01
N SER A 37 -1.17 -1.45 13.05
CA SER A 37 -1.79 -1.87 11.81
C SER A 37 -1.20 -1.10 10.64
N TRP A 38 -1.42 -1.59 9.43
CA TRP A 38 -1.00 -0.93 8.20
C TRP A 38 -2.22 -0.52 7.41
N VAL A 39 -2.13 0.62 6.74
CA VAL A 39 -3.09 1.04 5.72
C VAL A 39 -2.37 1.15 4.39
N VAL A 40 -2.83 0.36 3.42
CA VAL A 40 -2.34 0.41 2.05
C VAL A 40 -3.35 1.19 1.22
N ARG A 41 -2.87 2.21 0.50
CA ARG A 41 -3.70 3.03 -0.37
C ARG A 41 -3.20 3.00 -1.80
N ALA A 42 -4.11 2.83 -2.74
CA ALA A 42 -3.78 2.79 -4.15
C ALA A 42 -4.78 3.59 -4.98
N TYR A 43 -4.28 4.39 -5.91
CA TYR A 43 -5.08 5.02 -6.95
C TYR A 43 -4.98 4.21 -8.24
N LEU A 44 -6.10 3.61 -8.66
CA LEU A 44 -6.18 2.63 -9.74
C LEU A 44 -7.29 3.04 -10.74
N PRO A 45 -6.99 3.92 -11.71
CA PRO A 45 -7.99 4.60 -12.56
C PRO A 45 -8.95 3.69 -13.34
N ASN A 46 -8.54 2.46 -13.67
CA ASN A 46 -9.34 1.54 -14.49
C ASN A 46 -9.88 0.35 -13.67
N ALA A 47 -9.61 0.32 -12.37
CA ALA A 47 -9.97 -0.81 -11.52
C ALA A 47 -11.40 -0.68 -10.99
N GLU A 48 -12.10 -1.81 -10.97
CA GLU A 48 -13.41 -1.98 -10.34
C GLU A 48 -13.28 -2.51 -8.90
N ALA A 49 -12.24 -3.31 -8.66
CA ALA A 49 -11.92 -3.87 -7.35
C ALA A 49 -10.42 -4.10 -7.23
N ALA A 50 -9.94 -4.05 -5.98
CA ALA A 50 -8.56 -4.33 -5.65
C ALA A 50 -8.45 -5.07 -4.32
N TRP A 51 -7.37 -5.82 -4.17
CA TRP A 51 -7.01 -6.55 -2.95
C TRP A 51 -5.53 -6.36 -2.65
N VAL A 52 -5.20 -6.29 -1.37
CA VAL A 52 -3.82 -6.47 -0.91
C VAL A 52 -3.59 -7.95 -0.66
N VAL A 53 -2.62 -8.52 -1.34
CA VAL A 53 -2.23 -9.93 -1.22
C VAL A 53 -0.93 -10.00 -0.43
N CYS A 54 -0.96 -10.70 0.71
CA CYS A 54 0.21 -11.01 1.52
C CYS A 54 0.63 -12.47 1.25
N PRO A 55 1.50 -12.74 0.25
CA PRO A 55 1.85 -14.10 -0.17
C PRO A 55 2.46 -14.96 0.94
N GLU A 56 3.21 -14.35 1.86
CA GLU A 56 3.86 -15.06 2.98
C GLU A 56 2.84 -15.58 4.00
N GLU A 57 1.85 -14.76 4.32
CA GLU A 57 0.76 -15.13 5.23
C GLU A 57 -0.34 -15.94 4.53
N ARG A 58 -0.35 -15.97 3.19
CA ARG A 58 -1.42 -16.53 2.34
C ARG A 58 -2.79 -15.92 2.63
N VAL A 59 -2.80 -14.62 2.89
CA VAL A 59 -4.01 -13.84 3.18
C VAL A 59 -4.21 -12.77 2.11
N GLU A 60 -5.46 -12.50 1.78
CA GLU A 60 -5.87 -11.40 0.92
C GLU A 60 -6.85 -10.48 1.67
N TYR A 61 -6.60 -9.17 1.58
CA TYR A 61 -7.43 -8.14 2.19
C TYR A 61 -8.15 -7.37 1.08
N PRO A 62 -9.49 -7.38 1.01
CA PRO A 62 -10.22 -6.57 0.04
C PRO A 62 -10.01 -5.09 0.33
N MET A 63 -9.69 -4.32 -0.70
CA MET A 63 -9.64 -2.86 -0.60
C MET A 63 -11.03 -2.28 -0.82
N GLN A 64 -11.36 -1.24 -0.08
CA GLN A 64 -12.61 -0.50 -0.22
C GLN A 64 -12.34 0.80 -0.97
N SER A 65 -13.25 1.18 -1.88
CA SER A 65 -13.20 2.49 -2.51
C SER A 65 -13.54 3.58 -1.48
N VAL A 66 -12.66 4.56 -1.31
CA VAL A 66 -12.83 5.64 -0.32
C VAL A 66 -12.90 6.98 -1.05
N HIS A 67 -14.02 7.68 -0.88
CA HIS A 67 -14.35 8.99 -1.49
C HIS A 67 -14.38 9.05 -3.04
N HIS A 68 -13.66 8.18 -3.74
CA HIS A 68 -13.62 8.10 -5.21
C HIS A 68 -13.60 6.62 -5.65
N PRO A 69 -14.31 6.25 -6.74
CA PRO A 69 -14.43 4.84 -7.17
C PRO A 69 -13.09 4.17 -7.51
N HIS A 70 -12.10 4.96 -7.90
CA HIS A 70 -10.77 4.47 -8.28
C HIS A 70 -9.70 4.70 -7.21
N PHE A 71 -10.09 5.16 -6.02
CA PHE A 71 -9.17 5.32 -4.88
C PHE A 71 -9.50 4.27 -3.83
N PHE A 72 -8.56 3.37 -3.58
CA PHE A 72 -8.76 2.17 -2.77
C PHE A 72 -7.94 2.22 -1.49
N GLU A 73 -8.52 1.75 -0.39
CA GLU A 73 -7.88 1.63 0.92
C GLU A 73 -8.13 0.24 1.52
N ALA A 74 -7.08 -0.39 2.06
CA ALA A 74 -7.20 -1.59 2.91
C ALA A 74 -6.46 -1.39 4.23
N THR A 75 -7.09 -1.79 5.33
CA THR A 75 -6.45 -1.86 6.65
C THR A 75 -6.04 -3.31 6.92
N ILE A 76 -4.79 -3.50 7.30
CA ILE A 76 -4.15 -4.79 7.53
C ILE A 76 -3.68 -4.81 8.99
N GLU A 77 -4.23 -5.74 9.77
CA GLU A 77 -3.81 -5.97 11.15
C GLU A 77 -2.60 -6.91 11.17
N SER A 78 -1.42 -6.40 10.81
CA SER A 78 -0.15 -7.11 10.92
C SER A 78 0.92 -6.21 11.55
N LEU A 79 1.90 -6.83 12.20
CA LEU A 79 3.03 -6.11 12.80
C LEU A 79 3.97 -5.57 11.72
N GLU A 80 4.18 -6.33 10.65
CA GLU A 80 5.09 -6.00 9.56
C GLU A 80 4.42 -6.25 8.20
N LEU A 81 4.68 -5.36 7.24
CA LEU A 81 4.15 -5.47 5.88
C LEU A 81 5.29 -5.34 4.86
N ALA A 82 6.20 -6.31 4.86
CA ALA A 82 7.41 -6.26 4.04
C ALA A 82 7.18 -6.66 2.56
N ASN A 83 6.30 -7.62 2.31
CA ASN A 83 6.15 -8.23 0.98
C ASN A 83 4.67 -8.44 0.65
N TYR A 84 4.02 -7.39 0.17
CA TYR A 84 2.65 -7.45 -0.33
C TYR A 84 2.58 -7.12 -1.81
N GLN A 85 1.47 -7.54 -2.42
CA GLN A 85 1.13 -7.28 -3.81
C GLN A 85 -0.28 -6.68 -3.89
N LEU A 86 -0.55 -5.99 -4.99
CA LEU A 86 -1.88 -5.51 -5.33
C LEU A 86 -2.46 -6.43 -6.41
N ARG A 87 -3.56 -7.10 -6.10
CA ARG A 87 -4.40 -7.78 -7.10
C ARG A 87 -5.47 -6.81 -7.54
N ILE A 88 -5.55 -6.55 -8.85
CA ILE A 88 -6.37 -5.51 -9.44
C ILE A 88 -7.29 -6.14 -10.47
N LYS A 89 -8.59 -5.86 -10.38
CA LYS A 89 -9.59 -6.29 -11.35
C LYS A 89 -10.02 -5.12 -12.24
N GLU A 90 -9.84 -5.29 -13.54
CA GLU A 90 -10.20 -4.33 -14.61
C GLU A 90 -11.13 -5.05 -15.60
N GLY A 91 -12.44 -4.97 -15.38
CA GLY A 91 -13.44 -5.75 -16.12
C GLY A 91 -13.23 -7.26 -15.96
N GLU A 92 -13.04 -7.96 -17.08
CA GLU A 92 -12.78 -9.41 -17.12
C GLU A 92 -11.32 -9.80 -16.86
N HIS A 93 -10.42 -8.82 -16.74
CA HIS A 93 -9.00 -9.08 -16.53
C HIS A 93 -8.61 -8.83 -15.07
N GLU A 94 -7.77 -9.72 -14.55
CA GLU A 94 -7.09 -9.53 -13.27
C GLU A 94 -5.58 -9.51 -13.48
N LYS A 95 -4.90 -8.63 -12.75
CA LYS A 95 -3.44 -8.57 -12.71
C LYS A 95 -2.95 -8.48 -11.27
N VAL A 96 -1.79 -9.05 -11.02
CA VAL A 96 -1.10 -8.94 -9.73
C VAL A 96 0.19 -8.17 -9.98
N ILE A 97 0.37 -7.07 -9.26
CA ILE A 97 1.54 -6.21 -9.37
C ILE A 97 2.09 -5.91 -7.98
N TYR A 98 3.37 -5.54 -7.90
CA TYR A 98 3.87 -4.87 -6.70
C TYR A 98 3.34 -3.44 -6.64
N ASP A 99 3.19 -2.93 -5.42
CA ASP A 99 2.77 -1.55 -5.23
C ASP A 99 3.83 -0.58 -5.79
N PRO A 100 3.47 0.30 -6.73
CA PRO A 100 4.38 1.32 -7.26
C PRO A 100 4.91 2.27 -6.19
N TYR A 101 4.17 2.44 -5.09
CA TYR A 101 4.50 3.31 -3.97
C TYR A 101 5.00 2.53 -2.74
N ALA A 102 5.44 1.28 -2.89
CA ALA A 102 5.96 0.46 -1.80
C ALA A 102 7.20 1.06 -1.11
N PHE A 103 8.09 1.71 -1.89
CA PHE A 103 9.34 2.27 -1.38
C PHE A 103 9.32 3.80 -1.46
N ARG A 104 9.28 4.45 -0.29
CA ARG A 104 9.26 5.92 -0.20
C ARG A 104 10.59 6.59 -0.58
N SER A 105 11.71 5.90 -0.37
CA SER A 105 13.04 6.44 -0.61
C SER A 105 13.86 5.46 -1.44
N PRO A 106 14.69 5.94 -2.38
CA PRO A 106 15.68 5.10 -3.07
C PRO A 106 16.83 4.68 -2.15
N LEU A 107 17.00 5.37 -1.02
CA LEU A 107 18.02 5.01 -0.03
C LEU A 107 17.60 3.76 0.76
N LEU A 108 18.60 3.01 1.22
CA LEU A 108 18.43 1.95 2.21
C LEU A 108 17.90 2.57 3.51
N THR A 109 16.74 2.11 3.95
CA THR A 109 16.15 2.48 5.24
C THR A 109 16.62 1.54 6.35
N ASP A 110 16.43 1.93 7.61
CA ASP A 110 16.74 1.05 8.74
C ASP A 110 15.94 -0.26 8.69
N PHE A 111 14.71 -0.22 8.17
CA PHE A 111 13.89 -1.41 7.95
C PHE A 111 14.45 -2.29 6.83
N ASP A 112 14.91 -1.71 5.71
CA ASP A 112 15.57 -2.45 4.64
C ASP A 112 16.85 -3.14 5.15
N LEU A 113 17.66 -2.43 5.95
CA LEU A 113 18.87 -2.98 6.57
C LEU A 113 18.56 -4.11 7.54
N HIS A 114 17.51 -3.95 8.35
CA HIS A 114 17.04 -4.98 9.27
C HIS A 114 16.63 -6.25 8.52
N LEU A 115 15.74 -6.12 7.53
CA LEU A 115 15.30 -7.26 6.71
C LEU A 115 16.47 -7.91 5.96
N PHE A 116 17.44 -7.12 5.49
CA PHE A 116 18.61 -7.65 4.79
C PHE A 116 19.53 -8.42 5.75
N ALA A 117 19.76 -7.91 6.96
CA ALA A 117 20.56 -8.58 7.98
C ALA A 117 19.96 -9.92 8.42
N GLU A 118 18.63 -10.03 8.43
CA GLU A 118 17.91 -11.28 8.71
C GLU A 118 17.79 -12.21 7.50
N GLY A 119 18.16 -11.75 6.29
CA GLY A 119 18.04 -12.52 5.05
C GLY A 119 16.62 -12.59 4.48
N ASN A 120 15.70 -11.75 4.97
CA ASN A 120 14.27 -11.75 4.61
C ASN A 120 13.89 -10.61 3.64
N HIS A 121 14.84 -9.79 3.17
CA HIS A 121 14.54 -8.72 2.22
C HIS A 121 14.44 -9.24 0.76
N HIS A 122 13.26 -9.75 0.40
CA HIS A 122 12.99 -10.33 -0.92
C HIS A 122 13.10 -9.34 -2.12
N ARG A 123 13.20 -8.05 -1.84
CA ARG A 123 13.29 -6.96 -2.84
C ARG A 123 14.52 -6.07 -2.65
N ILE A 124 15.58 -6.59 -2.04
CA ILE A 124 16.84 -5.83 -1.83
C ILE A 124 17.47 -5.31 -3.14
N TYR A 125 17.21 -5.98 -4.27
CA TYR A 125 17.67 -5.56 -5.60
C TYR A 125 17.07 -4.24 -6.09
N GLU A 126 16.04 -3.71 -5.43
CA GLU A 126 15.49 -2.37 -5.72
C GLU A 126 16.30 -1.25 -5.04
N LYS A 127 17.24 -1.61 -4.14
CA LYS A 127 18.00 -0.69 -3.29
C LYS A 127 19.53 -0.76 -3.49
N LEU A 128 20.03 -1.86 -4.07
CA LEU A 128 21.46 -2.10 -4.37
C LEU A 128 21.75 -1.92 -5.86
#